data_AF-A0A914P3C5-F1
#
_entry.id   AF-A0A914P3C5-F1
#
_cell.length_a   1.000
_cell.length_b   1.000
_cell.length_c   1.000
_cell.angle_alpha   90.00
_cell.angle_beta   90.00
_cell.angle_gamma   90.00
#
_symmetry.space_group_name_H-M   'P 1'
#
loop_
_entity.id
_entity.type
_entity.pdbx_description
1 polymer ?
#
loop_
_entity_poly.entity_id
_entity_poly.type
_entity_poly.pdbx_seq_one_letter_code
_entity_poly.pdbx_strand_id
1 'polypeptide(L)'
;MKREKQPEKIRQGIKMLLDKYGQYINLSSVAMSKLREATKSEVPDPKALECAHKEIYKLLENDQFPRFRRSKLYLEFLEQLLPRSYAERWMTSFDALLGNQVGRHHFRQFLFNVHAEENLRFWESVIEFRQLKNKSIAMLNMSRTIQQQFLREGAHNEVFLPFGLRQRVEKKIREKNVDDTVFDEAVKHVEQILKNDPYVRFINSKEYNDLLAKLH
;
A
#
# COMPACT_ATOMS: atom_id res chain seq x y z
N MET A 1 23.85 -27.25 -40.68
CA MET A 1 24.85 -26.67 -39.75
C MET A 1 24.43 -25.29 -39.20
N LYS A 2 23.24 -25.15 -38.60
CA LYS A 2 22.74 -23.87 -38.01
C LYS A 2 22.00 -24.00 -36.67
N ARG A 3 21.83 -25.21 -36.11
CA ARG A 3 21.09 -25.44 -34.84
C ARG A 3 21.96 -25.38 -33.57
N GLU A 4 23.27 -25.58 -33.66
CA GLU A 4 24.18 -25.71 -32.49
C GLU A 4 24.46 -24.40 -31.73
N LYS A 5 24.25 -23.23 -32.33
CA LYS A 5 24.59 -21.94 -31.68
C LYS A 5 23.56 -21.44 -30.67
N GLN A 6 22.35 -22.02 -30.63
CA GLN A 6 21.25 -21.52 -29.80
C GLN A 6 21.29 -22.06 -28.36
N PRO A 7 21.54 -23.37 -28.12
CA PRO A 7 21.65 -23.92 -26.77
C PRO A 7 22.82 -23.34 -25.97
N GLU A 8 23.98 -23.18 -26.61
CA GLU A 8 25.19 -22.63 -25.96
C GLU A 8 25.01 -21.17 -25.54
N LYS A 9 24.38 -20.35 -26.39
CA LYS A 9 24.06 -18.96 -26.05
C LYS A 9 23.12 -18.86 -24.86
N ILE A 10 22.13 -19.76 -24.76
CA ILE A 10 21.20 -19.81 -23.63
C ILE A 10 21.96 -20.14 -22.34
N ARG A 11 22.83 -21.16 -22.35
CA ARG A 11 23.68 -21.50 -21.20
C ARG A 11 24.54 -20.34 -20.74
N GLN A 12 25.28 -19.73 -21.66
CA GLN A 12 26.18 -18.62 -21.35
C GLN A 12 25.41 -17.42 -20.79
N GLY A 13 24.23 -17.13 -21.34
CA GLY A 13 23.34 -16.09 -20.84
C GLY A 13 22.87 -16.36 -19.40
N ILE A 14 22.42 -17.58 -19.09
CA ILE A 14 21.99 -17.96 -17.74
C ILE A 14 23.16 -17.88 -16.76
N LYS A 15 24.34 -18.38 -17.14
CA LYS A 15 25.55 -18.33 -16.31
C LYS A 15 25.94 -16.89 -15.97
N MET A 16 25.97 -16.01 -16.98
CA MET A 16 26.27 -14.60 -16.77
C MET A 16 25.27 -13.90 -15.84
N LEU A 17 23.97 -14.23 -15.96
CA LEU A 17 22.94 -13.69 -15.06
C LEU A 17 23.15 -14.14 -13.61
N LEU A 18 23.47 -15.43 -13.40
CA LEU A 18 23.74 -15.97 -12.07
C LEU A 18 25.00 -15.37 -11.45
N ASP A 19 26.09 -15.28 -12.22
CA ASP A 19 27.36 -14.74 -11.73
C ASP A 19 27.23 -13.26 -11.35
N LYS A 20 26.48 -12.48 -12.14
CA LYS A 20 26.32 -11.05 -11.91
C LYS A 20 25.29 -10.70 -10.83
N TYR A 21 24.17 -11.41 -10.79
CA TYR A 21 23.01 -11.02 -9.98
C TYR A 21 22.59 -12.06 -8.93
N GLY A 22 23.10 -13.29 -8.98
CA GLY A 22 22.62 -14.40 -8.17
C GLY A 22 22.67 -14.16 -6.65
N GLN A 23 23.62 -13.36 -6.16
CA GLN A 23 23.72 -12.99 -4.74
C GLN A 23 22.74 -11.88 -4.30
N TYR A 24 22.17 -11.14 -5.25
CA TYR A 24 21.30 -10.00 -4.99
C TYR A 24 19.82 -10.31 -5.22
N ILE A 25 19.51 -11.44 -5.86
CA ILE A 25 18.13 -11.84 -6.16
C ILE A 25 17.67 -12.88 -5.14
N ASN A 26 16.56 -12.60 -4.46
CA ASN A 26 15.93 -13.53 -3.55
C ASN A 26 15.04 -14.52 -4.33
N LEU A 27 15.66 -15.62 -4.79
CA LEU A 27 14.99 -16.72 -5.47
C LEU A 27 14.87 -17.94 -4.56
N SER A 28 13.81 -18.74 -4.75
CA SER A 28 13.67 -20.02 -4.08
C SER A 28 14.80 -20.99 -4.43
N SER A 29 15.08 -21.94 -3.53
CA SER A 29 16.03 -23.02 -3.78
C SER A 29 15.69 -23.82 -5.05
N VAL A 30 14.39 -23.97 -5.34
CA VAL A 30 13.87 -24.65 -6.53
C VAL A 30 14.21 -23.87 -7.80
N ALA A 31 13.92 -22.56 -7.83
CA ALA A 31 14.25 -21.71 -8.97
C ALA A 31 15.77 -21.66 -9.21
N MET A 32 16.56 -21.56 -8.13
CA MET A 32 18.02 -21.57 -8.20
C MET A 32 18.59 -22.91 -8.70
N SER A 33 18.01 -24.05 -8.30
CA SER A 33 18.43 -25.37 -8.80
C SER A 33 18.20 -25.48 -10.31
N LYS A 34 17.01 -25.09 -10.78
CA LYS A 34 16.68 -25.13 -12.22
C LYS A 34 17.62 -24.28 -13.06
N LEU A 35 17.99 -23.08 -12.58
CA LEU A 35 18.96 -22.24 -13.27
C LEU A 35 20.35 -22.89 -13.33
N ARG A 36 20.82 -23.46 -12.20
CA ARG A 36 22.12 -24.16 -12.13
C ARG A 36 22.14 -25.41 -13.02
N GLU A 37 21.07 -26.19 -13.05
CA GLU A 37 20.94 -27.35 -13.94
C GLU A 37 20.97 -26.93 -15.40
N ALA A 38 20.28 -25.84 -15.77
CA ALA A 38 20.33 -25.30 -17.12
C ALA A 38 21.73 -24.85 -17.54
N THR A 39 22.58 -24.34 -16.64
CA THR A 39 23.98 -24.02 -16.97
C THR A 39 24.84 -25.26 -17.27
N LYS A 40 24.45 -26.44 -16.78
CA LYS A 40 25.20 -27.70 -16.92
C LYS A 40 24.68 -28.59 -18.05
N SER A 41 23.42 -28.41 -18.48
CA SER A 41 22.77 -29.25 -19.50
C SER A 41 23.26 -28.96 -20.92
N GLU A 42 23.46 -29.98 -21.76
CA GLU A 42 23.73 -29.84 -23.20
C GLU A 42 22.57 -29.24 -23.99
N VAL A 43 21.35 -29.50 -23.53
CA VAL A 43 20.11 -28.94 -24.07
C VAL A 43 19.40 -28.27 -22.91
N PRO A 44 19.73 -27.00 -22.58
CA PRO A 44 19.06 -26.29 -21.50
C PRO A 44 17.57 -26.13 -21.82
N ASP A 45 16.72 -26.35 -20.82
CA ASP A 45 15.30 -26.07 -20.93
C ASP A 45 15.11 -24.57 -21.26
N PRO A 46 14.47 -24.22 -22.38
CA PRO A 46 14.18 -22.83 -22.73
C PRO A 46 13.35 -22.09 -21.66
N LYS A 47 12.63 -22.84 -20.81
CA LYS A 47 11.81 -22.30 -19.71
C LYS A 47 12.53 -22.26 -18.37
N ALA A 48 13.82 -22.60 -18.30
CA ALA A 48 14.58 -22.56 -17.05
C ALA A 48 14.54 -21.17 -16.37
N LEU A 49 14.51 -20.10 -17.16
CA LEU A 49 14.39 -18.72 -16.68
C LEU A 49 12.96 -18.33 -16.29
N GLU A 50 11.94 -19.04 -16.78
CA GLU A 50 10.53 -18.67 -16.58
C GLU A 50 10.15 -18.77 -15.09
N CYS A 51 10.66 -19.78 -14.39
CA CYS A 51 10.43 -19.97 -12.96
C CYS A 51 11.01 -18.81 -12.14
N ALA A 52 12.27 -18.46 -12.40
CA ALA A 52 12.95 -17.37 -11.71
C ALA A 52 12.31 -16.01 -12.04
N HIS A 53 11.97 -15.77 -13.30
CA HIS A 53 11.30 -14.55 -13.72
C HIS A 53 9.95 -14.38 -13.01
N LYS A 54 9.12 -15.44 -12.92
CA LYS A 54 7.84 -15.38 -12.21
C LYS A 54 8.00 -15.06 -10.73
N GLU A 55 9.00 -15.65 -10.07
CA GLU A 55 9.27 -15.36 -8.65
C GLU A 55 9.74 -13.91 -8.44
N ILE A 56 10.68 -13.43 -9.27
CA ILE A 56 11.16 -12.05 -9.21
C ILE A 56 10.02 -11.06 -9.46
N TYR A 57 9.22 -11.29 -10.49
CA TYR A 57 8.10 -10.42 -10.81
C TYR A 57 7.10 -10.37 -9.66
N LYS A 58 6.77 -11.51 -9.05
CA LYS A 58 5.88 -11.55 -7.87
C LYS A 58 6.50 -10.82 -6.66
N LEU A 59 7.81 -10.93 -6.44
CA LEU A 59 8.50 -10.22 -5.36
C LEU A 59 8.48 -8.71 -5.59
N LEU A 60 8.72 -8.29 -6.84
CA LEU A 60 8.63 -6.89 -7.24
C LEU A 60 7.20 -6.38 -7.01
N GLU A 61 6.20 -7.06 -7.55
CA GLU A 61 4.80 -6.62 -7.53
C GLU A 61 4.20 -6.61 -6.12
N ASN A 62 4.45 -7.63 -5.31
CA ASN A 62 3.75 -7.82 -4.04
C ASN A 62 4.51 -7.26 -2.82
N ASP A 63 5.80 -6.97 -2.95
CA ASP A 63 6.64 -6.60 -1.80
C ASP A 63 7.50 -5.35 -2.06
N GLN A 64 8.39 -5.38 -3.05
CA GLN A 64 9.32 -4.28 -3.30
C GLN A 64 8.62 -3.02 -3.86
N PHE A 65 7.70 -3.16 -4.80
CA PHE A 65 6.98 -2.03 -5.40
C PHE A 65 6.03 -1.34 -4.41
N PRO A 66 5.22 -2.06 -3.59
CA PRO A 66 4.44 -1.43 -2.53
C PRO A 66 5.31 -0.68 -1.51
N ARG A 67 6.50 -1.21 -1.14
CA ARG A 67 7.44 -0.50 -0.27
C ARG A 67 8.04 0.74 -0.94
N PHE A 68 8.41 0.63 -2.21
CA PHE A 68 8.87 1.78 -3.01
C PHE A 68 7.81 2.87 -3.07
N ARG A 69 6.54 2.53 -3.34
CA ARG A 69 5.44 3.51 -3.34
C ARG A 69 5.20 4.17 -1.98
N ARG A 70 5.60 3.55 -0.87
CA ARG A 70 5.54 4.13 0.48
C ARG A 70 6.83 4.84 0.88
N SER A 71 7.87 4.77 0.06
CA SER A 71 9.17 5.36 0.37
C SER A 71 9.14 6.89 0.26
N LYS A 72 10.03 7.53 1.01
CA LYS A 72 10.26 8.98 0.95
C LYS A 72 10.64 9.43 -0.47
N LEU A 73 11.48 8.66 -1.16
CA LEU A 73 11.91 8.95 -2.54
C LEU A 73 10.72 9.09 -3.50
N TYR A 74 9.76 8.16 -3.43
CA TYR A 74 8.58 8.22 -4.31
C TYR A 74 7.65 9.37 -3.93
N LEU A 75 7.50 9.67 -2.63
CA LEU A 75 6.72 10.82 -2.16
C LEU A 75 7.31 12.15 -2.65
N GLU A 76 8.62 12.33 -2.53
CA GLU A 76 9.32 13.52 -3.03
C GLU A 76 9.16 13.68 -4.54
N PHE A 77 9.27 12.59 -5.30
CA PHE A 77 9.00 12.58 -6.73
C PHE A 77 7.56 12.99 -7.05
N LEU A 78 6.56 12.48 -6.32
CA LEU A 78 5.16 12.86 -6.52
C LEU A 78 4.89 14.33 -6.15
N GLU A 79 5.52 14.86 -5.11
CA GLU A 79 5.38 16.26 -4.70
C GLU A 79 5.96 17.20 -5.76
N GLN A 80 7.11 16.86 -6.35
CA GLN A 80 7.70 17.63 -7.46
C GLN A 80 6.81 17.67 -8.70
N LEU A 81 6.03 16.61 -8.94
CA LEU A 81 5.11 16.52 -10.07
C LEU A 81 3.72 17.09 -9.76
N LEU A 82 3.44 17.48 -8.52
CA LEU A 82 2.12 17.95 -8.10
C LEU A 82 1.89 19.37 -8.62
N PRO A 83 0.91 19.60 -9.52
CA PRO A 83 0.58 20.95 -9.95
C PRO A 83 -0.01 21.74 -8.79
N ARG A 84 0.40 23.00 -8.62
CA ARG A 84 -0.18 23.87 -7.58
C ARG A 84 -1.70 23.93 -7.65
N SER A 85 -2.25 24.07 -8.86
CA SER A 85 -3.71 24.13 -9.08
C SER A 85 -4.45 22.87 -8.61
N TYR A 86 -3.79 21.71 -8.60
CA TYR A 86 -4.37 20.49 -8.05
C TYR A 86 -4.40 20.54 -6.52
N ALA A 87 -3.31 21.02 -5.91
CA ALA A 87 -3.24 21.18 -4.46
C ALA A 87 -4.24 22.22 -3.94
N GLU A 88 -4.46 23.34 -4.66
CA GLU A 88 -5.43 24.37 -4.29
C GLU A 88 -6.87 23.83 -4.17
N ARG A 89 -7.23 22.77 -4.91
CA ARG A 89 -8.54 22.11 -4.80
C ARG A 89 -8.76 21.44 -3.44
N TRP A 90 -7.70 21.15 -2.69
CA TRP A 90 -7.81 20.60 -1.34
C TRP A 90 -8.43 21.60 -0.36
N MET A 91 -8.51 22.88 -0.71
CA MET A 91 -9.16 23.90 0.12
C MET A 91 -10.70 23.73 0.12
N THR A 92 -11.26 23.19 -0.97
CA THR A 92 -12.72 23.05 -1.16
C THR A 92 -13.18 21.59 -1.26
N SER A 93 -12.25 20.63 -1.30
CA SER A 93 -12.57 19.21 -1.44
C SER A 93 -11.66 18.34 -0.57
N PHE A 94 -12.22 17.87 0.54
CA PHE A 94 -11.60 16.86 1.39
C PHE A 94 -11.30 15.57 0.62
N ASP A 95 -12.17 15.19 -0.30
CA ASP A 95 -11.99 13.99 -1.12
C ASP A 95 -10.82 14.15 -2.10
N ALA A 96 -10.57 15.37 -2.61
CA ALA A 96 -9.38 15.66 -3.41
C ALA A 96 -8.09 15.57 -2.57
N LEU A 97 -8.13 16.03 -1.31
CA LEU A 97 -7.02 15.92 -0.37
C LEU A 97 -6.71 14.45 -0.06
N LEU A 98 -7.71 13.69 0.38
CA LEU A 98 -7.54 12.28 0.74
C LEU A 98 -7.34 11.37 -0.46
N GLY A 99 -7.84 11.74 -1.65
CA GLY A 99 -7.61 11.01 -2.88
C GLY A 99 -6.16 11.08 -3.36
N ASN A 100 -5.40 12.09 -2.94
CA ASN A 100 -4.03 12.31 -3.34
C ASN A 100 -3.01 11.81 -2.29
N GLN A 101 -1.97 11.09 -2.72
CA GLN A 101 -0.98 10.53 -1.80
C GLN A 101 -0.12 11.61 -1.12
N VAL A 102 0.25 12.67 -1.83
CA VAL A 102 0.98 13.83 -1.28
C VAL A 102 0.07 14.58 -0.30
N GLY A 103 -1.20 14.79 -0.68
CA GLY A 103 -2.22 15.37 0.20
C GLY A 103 -2.37 14.63 1.52
N ARG A 104 -2.56 13.30 1.47
CA ARG A 104 -2.58 12.45 2.68
C ARG A 104 -1.28 12.53 3.49
N HIS A 105 -0.12 12.67 2.84
CA HIS A 105 1.16 12.78 3.53
C HIS A 105 1.22 14.04 4.40
N HIS A 106 0.98 15.21 3.80
CA HIS A 106 0.98 16.49 4.51
C HIS A 106 -0.12 16.55 5.58
N PHE A 107 -1.32 16.06 5.27
CA PHE A 107 -2.40 16.02 6.26
C PHE A 107 -2.08 15.10 7.43
N ARG A 108 -1.43 13.94 7.21
CA ARG A 108 -0.96 13.06 8.29
C ARG A 108 0.03 13.76 9.21
N GLN A 109 1.00 14.50 8.66
CA GLN A 109 1.98 15.24 9.46
C GLN A 109 1.28 16.30 10.33
N PHE A 110 0.31 17.00 9.76
CA PHE A 110 -0.53 17.93 10.51
C PHE A 110 -1.31 17.23 11.64
N LEU A 111 -1.98 16.11 11.32
CA LEU A 111 -2.74 15.32 12.28
C LEU A 111 -1.88 14.77 13.43
N PHE A 112 -0.63 14.38 13.14
CA PHE A 112 0.32 13.95 14.15
C PHE A 112 0.58 15.08 15.17
N ASN A 113 0.81 16.31 14.69
CA ASN A 113 1.06 17.47 15.55
C ASN A 113 -0.15 17.87 16.40
N VAL A 114 -1.36 17.54 15.96
CA VAL A 114 -2.61 17.83 16.71
C VAL A 114 -3.19 16.57 17.39
N HIS A 115 -2.42 15.49 17.48
CA HIS A 115 -2.79 14.23 18.13
C HIS A 115 -4.13 13.64 17.63
N ALA A 116 -4.34 13.66 16.31
CA ALA A 116 -5.56 13.15 15.66
C ALA A 116 -5.24 12.18 14.48
N GLU A 117 -4.02 11.65 14.42
CA GLU A 117 -3.54 10.80 13.33
C GLU A 117 -4.30 9.46 13.22
N GLU A 118 -4.82 8.96 14.34
CA GLU A 118 -5.61 7.73 14.42
C GLU A 118 -6.82 7.75 13.50
N ASN A 119 -7.44 8.92 13.30
CA ASN A 119 -8.58 9.09 12.40
C ASN A 119 -8.21 8.79 10.94
N LEU A 120 -7.07 9.31 10.48
CA LEU A 120 -6.60 9.03 9.12
C LEU A 120 -6.11 7.59 8.98
N ARG A 121 -5.43 7.03 9.99
CA ARG A 121 -5.01 5.62 10.00
C ARG A 121 -6.20 4.66 9.91
N PHE A 122 -7.27 4.96 10.64
CA PHE A 122 -8.51 4.19 10.56
C PHE A 122 -9.13 4.29 9.16
N TRP A 123 -9.25 5.49 8.62
CA TRP A 123 -9.76 5.71 7.26
C TRP A 123 -8.98 4.90 6.22
N GLU A 124 -7.64 4.97 6.24
CA GLU A 124 -6.78 4.23 5.31
C GLU A 124 -6.95 2.71 5.47
N SER A 125 -7.06 2.23 6.71
CA SER A 125 -7.30 0.81 6.99
C SER A 125 -8.63 0.34 6.40
N VAL A 126 -9.67 1.17 6.41
CA VAL A 126 -10.96 0.81 5.78
C VAL A 126 -10.87 0.85 4.26
N ILE A 127 -10.09 1.76 3.67
CA ILE A 127 -9.84 1.76 2.21
C ILE A 127 -9.11 0.48 1.79
N GLU A 128 -8.08 0.06 2.52
CA GLU A 128 -7.38 -1.20 2.26
C GLU A 128 -8.31 -2.41 2.45
N PHE A 129 -9.15 -2.41 3.49
CA PHE A 129 -10.15 -3.44 3.74
C PHE A 129 -11.12 -3.62 2.56
N ARG A 130 -11.59 -2.51 1.95
CA ARG A 130 -12.50 -2.53 0.79
C ARG A 130 -11.87 -3.11 -0.48
N GLN A 131 -10.55 -3.16 -0.58
CA GLN A 131 -9.86 -3.76 -1.73
C GLN A 131 -9.84 -5.30 -1.66
N LEU A 132 -10.14 -5.87 -0.48
CA LEU A 132 -10.21 -7.31 -0.32
C LEU A 132 -11.46 -7.90 -0.98
N LYS A 133 -11.36 -9.15 -1.44
CA LYS A 133 -12.51 -9.87 -1.98
C LYS A 133 -13.63 -9.93 -0.95
N ASN A 134 -14.84 -9.51 -1.35
CA ASN A 134 -16.01 -9.47 -0.47
C ASN A 134 -16.27 -10.84 0.18
N LYS A 135 -16.60 -10.83 1.48
CA LYS A 135 -16.85 -12.01 2.32
C LYS A 135 -15.70 -13.03 2.40
N SER A 136 -14.47 -12.64 2.07
CA SER A 136 -13.30 -13.52 2.17
C SER A 136 -12.79 -13.68 3.60
N ILE A 137 -12.05 -14.76 3.87
CA ILE A 137 -11.36 -14.97 5.16
C ILE A 137 -10.38 -13.83 5.43
N ALA A 138 -9.69 -13.32 4.41
CA ALA A 138 -8.78 -12.18 4.53
C ALA A 138 -9.52 -10.92 5.02
N MET A 139 -10.71 -10.65 4.48
CA MET A 139 -11.57 -9.54 4.90
C MET A 139 -12.01 -9.69 6.37
N LEU A 140 -12.45 -10.88 6.77
CA LEU A 140 -12.82 -11.16 8.16
C LEU A 140 -11.64 -11.01 9.14
N ASN A 141 -10.43 -11.39 8.72
CA ASN A 141 -9.24 -11.21 9.55
C ASN A 141 -8.86 -9.73 9.66
N MET A 142 -8.91 -8.99 8.54
CA MET A 142 -8.62 -7.56 8.55
C MET A 142 -9.65 -6.75 9.37
N SER A 143 -10.94 -7.12 9.35
CA SER A 143 -11.94 -6.44 10.18
C SER A 143 -11.67 -6.62 11.67
N ARG A 144 -11.19 -7.79 12.11
CA ARG A 144 -10.77 -8.02 13.50
C ARG A 144 -9.55 -7.19 13.87
N THR A 145 -8.57 -7.05 12.98
CA THR A 145 -7.41 -6.18 13.19
C THR A 145 -7.86 -4.73 13.36
N ILE A 146 -8.73 -4.24 12.47
CA ILE A 146 -9.29 -2.88 12.56
C ILE A 146 -10.05 -2.69 13.88
N GLN A 147 -10.89 -3.66 14.27
CA GLN A 147 -11.60 -3.61 15.55
C GLN A 147 -10.64 -3.49 16.73
N GLN A 148 -9.61 -4.34 16.79
CA GLN A 148 -8.66 -4.37 17.90
C GLN A 148 -7.82 -3.08 17.98
N GLN A 149 -7.46 -2.50 16.84
CA GLN A 149 -6.60 -1.33 16.79
C GLN A 149 -7.34 -0.02 17.04
N PHE A 150 -8.57 0.11 16.51
CA PHE A 150 -9.26 1.41 16.46
C PHE A 150 -10.61 1.44 17.20
N LEU A 151 -11.29 0.31 17.39
CA LEU A 151 -12.65 0.31 17.95
C LEU A 151 -12.73 -0.19 19.39
N ARG A 152 -11.71 -0.91 19.86
CA ARG A 152 -11.63 -1.41 21.23
C ARG A 152 -11.41 -0.24 22.18
N GLU A 153 -12.26 -0.17 23.21
CA GLU A 153 -12.13 0.80 24.29
C GLU A 153 -10.76 0.68 24.99
N GLY A 154 -10.05 1.80 25.12
CA GLY A 154 -8.71 1.88 25.67
C GLY A 154 -7.59 1.47 24.71
N ALA A 155 -7.88 1.24 23.43
CA ALA A 155 -6.84 1.02 22.43
C ALA A 155 -6.00 2.31 22.21
N HIS A 156 -4.71 2.14 21.95
CA HIS A 156 -3.81 3.28 21.73
C HIS A 156 -4.23 4.18 20.56
N ASN A 157 -4.87 3.60 19.53
CA ASN A 157 -5.37 4.32 18.36
C ASN A 157 -6.91 4.34 18.32
N GLU A 158 -7.57 4.33 19.48
CA GLU A 158 -9.04 4.34 19.54
C GLU A 158 -9.61 5.56 18.81
N VAL A 159 -10.50 5.33 17.85
CA VAL A 159 -11.27 6.40 17.21
C VAL A 159 -12.55 6.67 17.99
N PHE A 160 -12.92 7.95 18.05
CA PHE A 160 -14.18 8.35 18.66
C PHE A 160 -15.36 7.97 17.76
N LEU A 161 -16.24 7.09 18.25
CA LEU A 161 -17.48 6.72 17.58
C LEU A 161 -18.65 6.76 18.57
N PRO A 162 -19.88 7.09 18.13
CA PRO A 162 -21.06 6.93 18.95
C PRO A 162 -21.21 5.47 19.41
N PHE A 163 -21.54 5.26 20.69
CA PHE A 163 -21.60 3.94 21.31
C PHE A 163 -22.43 2.93 20.49
N GLY A 164 -23.63 3.34 20.05
CA GLY A 164 -24.50 2.48 19.24
C GLY A 164 -23.92 2.10 17.88
N LEU A 165 -23.10 2.97 17.29
CA LEU A 165 -22.42 2.68 16.02
C LEU A 165 -21.31 1.65 16.23
N ARG A 166 -20.46 1.85 17.23
CA ARG A 166 -19.40 0.90 17.62
C ARG A 166 -19.99 -0.49 17.85
N GLN A 167 -21.04 -0.60 18.66
CA GLN A 167 -21.68 -1.88 18.99
C GLN A 167 -22.23 -2.63 17.75
N ARG A 168 -22.78 -1.91 16.76
CA ARG A 168 -23.26 -2.51 15.50
C ARG A 168 -22.13 -3.14 14.70
N VAL A 169 -21.01 -2.42 14.54
CA VAL A 169 -19.83 -2.91 13.82
C VAL A 169 -19.26 -4.15 14.52
N GLU A 170 -19.06 -4.08 15.84
CA GLU A 170 -18.53 -5.19 16.62
C GLU A 170 -19.42 -6.43 16.60
N LYS A 171 -20.75 -6.24 16.62
CA LYS A 171 -21.72 -7.34 16.48
C LYS A 171 -21.55 -8.06 15.15
N LYS A 172 -21.49 -7.33 14.03
CA LYS A 172 -21.29 -7.91 12.69
C LYS A 172 -20.00 -8.71 12.61
N ILE A 173 -18.90 -8.19 13.17
CA ILE A 173 -17.60 -8.88 13.20
C ILE A 173 -17.67 -10.17 14.04
N ARG A 174 -18.28 -10.10 15.24
CA ARG A 174 -18.44 -11.25 16.15
C ARG A 174 -19.27 -12.37 15.51
N GLU A 175 -20.34 -12.02 14.82
CA GLU A 175 -21.23 -12.95 14.10
C GLU A 175 -20.63 -13.45 12.77
N LYS A 176 -19.41 -13.01 12.43
CA LYS A 176 -18.73 -13.28 11.14
C LYS A 176 -19.55 -12.85 9.93
N ASN A 177 -20.47 -11.89 10.12
CA ASN A 177 -21.28 -11.29 9.07
C ASN A 177 -20.59 -10.01 8.57
N VAL A 178 -19.46 -10.19 7.88
CA VAL A 178 -18.61 -9.11 7.38
C VAL A 178 -18.69 -9.05 5.86
N ASP A 179 -19.11 -7.90 5.36
CA ASP A 179 -19.03 -7.50 3.95
C ASP A 179 -18.23 -6.19 3.82
N ASP A 180 -18.08 -5.71 2.59
CA ASP A 180 -17.37 -4.48 2.24
C ASP A 180 -17.98 -3.20 2.85
N THR A 181 -19.23 -3.25 3.31
CA THR A 181 -19.96 -2.09 3.87
C THR A 181 -19.91 -2.01 5.40
N VAL A 182 -19.29 -3.00 6.07
CA VAL A 182 -19.33 -3.13 7.53
C VAL A 182 -18.87 -1.88 8.29
N PHE A 183 -17.98 -1.07 7.70
CA PHE A 183 -17.40 0.14 8.30
C PHE A 183 -17.95 1.46 7.72
N ASP A 184 -18.93 1.44 6.81
CA ASP A 184 -19.35 2.64 6.06
C ASP A 184 -19.80 3.79 6.96
N GLU A 185 -20.67 3.49 7.92
CA GLU A 185 -21.14 4.48 8.89
C GLU A 185 -20.00 5.00 9.78
N ALA A 186 -19.07 4.12 10.17
CA ALA A 186 -17.92 4.48 11.01
C ALA A 186 -16.93 5.38 10.28
N VAL A 187 -16.58 5.05 9.03
CA VAL A 187 -15.74 5.91 8.19
C VAL A 187 -16.40 7.25 7.96
N LYS A 188 -17.69 7.28 7.62
CA LYS A 188 -18.42 8.53 7.42
C LYS A 188 -18.38 9.41 8.68
N HIS A 189 -18.50 8.82 9.86
CA HIS A 189 -18.38 9.56 11.12
C HIS A 189 -16.97 10.14 11.31
N VAL A 190 -15.93 9.34 11.12
CA VAL A 190 -14.53 9.78 11.25
C VAL A 190 -14.17 10.84 10.21
N GLU A 191 -14.65 10.71 8.98
CA GLU A 191 -14.51 11.76 7.97
C GLU A 191 -15.18 13.06 8.41
N GLN A 192 -16.34 13.00 9.07
CA GLN A 192 -16.98 14.20 9.59
C GLN A 192 -16.17 14.86 10.71
N ILE A 193 -15.56 14.08 11.60
CA ILE A 193 -14.63 14.58 12.62
C ILE A 193 -13.46 15.31 11.94
N LEU A 194 -12.82 14.67 10.97
CA LEU A 194 -11.72 15.26 10.21
C LEU A 194 -12.15 16.54 9.48
N LYS A 195 -13.30 16.52 8.80
CA LYS A 195 -13.85 17.67 8.05
C LYS A 195 -14.22 18.84 8.95
N ASN A 196 -14.70 18.59 10.17
CA ASN A 196 -15.21 19.63 11.07
C ASN A 196 -14.11 20.46 11.72
N ASP A 197 -12.93 19.88 11.98
CA ASP A 197 -11.88 20.60 12.69
C ASP A 197 -10.49 20.43 12.05
N PRO A 198 -9.84 19.25 12.07
CA PRO A 198 -8.46 19.15 11.60
C PRO A 198 -8.27 19.56 10.14
N TYR A 199 -9.20 19.25 9.25
CA TYR A 199 -9.16 19.66 7.85
C TYR A 199 -9.23 21.18 7.70
N VAL A 200 -10.17 21.83 8.40
CA VAL A 200 -10.32 23.29 8.37
C VAL A 200 -9.05 23.96 8.88
N ARG A 201 -8.44 23.42 9.94
CA ARG A 201 -7.19 23.95 10.48
C ARG A 201 -6.01 23.69 9.52
N PHE A 202 -5.95 22.52 8.89
CA PHE A 202 -4.90 22.18 7.93
C PHE A 202 -4.91 23.11 6.71
N ILE A 203 -6.06 23.34 6.08
CA ILE A 203 -6.13 24.21 4.89
C ILE A 203 -5.83 25.69 5.19
N ASN A 204 -5.87 26.09 6.45
CA ASN A 204 -5.51 27.43 6.93
C ASN A 204 -4.13 27.45 7.61
N SER A 205 -3.42 26.32 7.65
CA SER A 205 -2.17 26.19 8.39
C SER A 205 -0.99 26.77 7.60
N LYS A 206 0.09 27.06 8.31
CA LYS A 206 1.33 27.51 7.67
C LYS A 206 1.91 26.41 6.77
N GLU A 207 1.85 25.15 7.20
CA GLU A 207 2.37 24.00 6.49
C GLU A 207 1.73 23.84 5.10
N TYR A 208 0.41 24.00 4.99
CA TYR A 208 -0.28 23.94 3.70
C TYR A 208 0.05 25.14 2.81
N ASN A 209 0.12 26.35 3.37
CA ASN A 209 0.51 27.54 2.62
C ASN A 209 1.96 27.46 2.11
N ASP A 210 2.88 26.97 2.95
CA ASP A 210 4.28 26.74 2.59
C ASP A 210 4.41 25.67 1.49
N LEU A 211 3.56 24.64 1.49
CA LEU A 211 3.47 23.68 0.39
C LEU A 211 3.03 24.38 -0.90
N LEU A 212 1.91 25.10 -0.90
CA LEU A 212 1.42 25.80 -2.10
C LEU A 212 2.43 26.79 -2.68
N ALA A 213 3.22 27.46 -1.82
CA ALA A 213 4.27 28.37 -2.25
C ALA A 213 5.45 27.68 -2.95
N LYS A 214 5.70 26.39 -2.64
CA LYS A 214 6.75 25.58 -3.27
C LYS A 214 6.32 24.93 -4.58
N LEU A 215 5.01 24.70 -4.76
CA LEU A 215 4.47 24.08 -5.97
C LEU A 215 4.43 25.09 -7.13
N HIS A 216 4.72 24.59 -8.32
CA HIS A 216 4.70 25.34 -9.59
C HIS A 216 3.30 25.41 -10.21
#